data_AF-A0AAN8IJA8-F1
#
_entry.id   AF-A0AAN8IJA8-F1
#
_cell.length_a   1.000
_cell.length_b   1.000
_cell.length_c   1.000
_cell.angle_alpha   90.00
_cell.angle_beta   90.00
_cell.angle_gamma   90.00
#
_symmetry.space_group_name_H-M   'P 1'
#
loop_
_entity.id
_entity.type
_entity.pdbx_description
1 polymer ?
#
loop_
_entity_poly.entity_id
_entity_poly.type
_entity_poly.pdbx_seq_one_letter_code
_entity_poly.pdbx_strand_id
1 'polypeptide(L)'
;MFGRLNGILFAVLLFLTSFFGSIFMLFPLLPFAYYGTKFWRICADRLVGYWLTFPAALVERIFGTAFHVTGDLILRDQPALIIMNHRTRLDWLFLWNALYKMDPLLLTTEKISLKAPKKANSPKRQPIKNC
;
A
#
# COMPACT_ATOMS: atom_id res chain seq x y z
N MET A 1 24.25 16.24 8.46
CA MET A 1 23.91 16.87 7.16
C MET A 1 23.38 15.88 6.12
N PHE A 2 23.82 14.61 6.11
CA PHE A 2 23.41 13.59 5.12
C PHE A 2 21.90 13.28 5.05
N GLY A 3 21.15 13.36 6.16
CA GLY A 3 19.73 13.00 6.17
C GLY A 3 18.84 13.87 5.27
N ARG A 4 19.14 15.17 5.11
CA ARG A 4 18.35 16.07 4.26
C ARG A 4 18.56 15.78 2.77
N LEU A 5 19.80 15.53 2.36
CA LEU A 5 20.14 15.18 0.98
C LEU A 5 19.52 13.83 0.59
N ASN A 6 19.62 12.84 1.48
CA ASN A 6 19.01 11.52 1.29
C ASN A 6 17.49 11.60 1.19
N GLY A 7 16.85 12.45 1.99
CA GLY A 7 15.41 12.70 1.90
C GLY A 7 14.99 13.36 0.58
N ILE A 8 15.75 14.34 0.09
CA ILE A 8 15.49 14.97 -1.21
C ILE A 8 15.69 13.95 -2.35
N LEU A 9 16.79 13.19 -2.31
CA LEU A 9 17.06 12.13 -3.28
C LEU A 9 15.93 11.09 -3.30
N PHE A 10 15.49 10.64 -2.12
CA PHE A 10 14.35 9.73 -1.97
C PHE A 10 13.09 10.32 -2.60
N ALA A 11 12.75 11.57 -2.30
CA ALA A 11 11.57 12.23 -2.85
C ALA A 11 11.63 12.37 -4.38
N VAL A 12 12.78 12.76 -4.93
CA VAL A 12 12.98 12.89 -6.38
C VAL A 12 12.85 11.53 -7.08
N LEU A 13 13.51 10.49 -6.55
CA LEU A 13 13.43 9.15 -7.12
C LEU A 13 12.00 8.59 -7.04
N LEU A 14 11.32 8.79 -5.92
CA LEU A 14 9.93 8.38 -5.74
C LEU A 14 9.00 9.11 -6.72
N PHE A 15 9.20 10.42 -6.90
CA PHE A 15 8.44 11.21 -7.86
C PHE A 15 8.66 10.75 -9.30
N LEU A 16 9.93 10.61 -9.73
CA LEU A 16 10.27 10.18 -11.08
C LEU A 16 9.72 8.78 -11.38
N THR A 17 9.86 7.84 -10.44
CA THR A 17 9.36 6.47 -10.62
C THR A 17 7.84 6.40 -10.60
N SER A 18 7.15 7.24 -9.83
CA SER A 18 5.69 7.38 -9.88
C SER A 18 5.25 7.92 -11.23
N PHE A 19 5.90 8.99 -11.70
CA PHE A 19 5.58 9.67 -12.95
C PHE A 19 5.81 8.77 -14.16
N PHE A 20 7.02 8.21 -14.29
CA PHE A 20 7.33 7.27 -15.37
C PHE A 20 6.59 5.94 -15.23
N GLY A 21 6.33 5.47 -14.02
CA GLY A 21 5.46 4.31 -13.79
C GLY A 21 4.06 4.53 -14.35
N SER A 22 3.46 5.70 -14.11
CA SER A 22 2.15 6.03 -14.66
C SER A 22 2.13 6.09 -16.19
N ILE A 23 3.18 6.66 -16.80
CA ILE A 23 3.27 6.82 -18.26
C ILE A 23 3.62 5.51 -18.95
N PHE A 24 4.56 4.71 -18.43
CA PHE A 24 5.04 3.53 -19.13
C PHE A 24 4.40 2.23 -18.66
N MET A 25 3.88 2.15 -17.44
CA MET A 25 3.20 0.93 -16.95
C MET A 25 1.69 0.99 -17.20
N LEU A 26 1.02 2.11 -16.91
CA LEU A 26 -0.43 2.21 -16.99
C LEU A 26 -0.94 2.65 -18.37
N PHE A 27 -0.25 3.57 -19.05
CA PHE A 27 -0.70 4.07 -20.36
C PHE A 27 -0.77 2.97 -21.44
N PRO A 28 0.22 2.06 -21.59
CA PRO A 28 0.13 1.00 -22.60
C PRO A 28 -0.99 0.00 -22.32
N LEU A 29 -1.50 -0.03 -21.08
CA LEU A 29 -2.63 -0.86 -20.72
C LEU A 29 -3.98 -0.24 -21.09
N LEU A 30 -4.06 1.08 -21.38
CA LEU A 30 -5.32 1.77 -21.70
C LEU A 30 -6.13 1.13 -22.85
N PRO A 31 -5.53 0.66 -23.96
CA PRO A 31 -6.28 -0.02 -25.01
C PRO A 31 -7.00 -1.27 -24.48
N PHE A 32 -6.41 -2.01 -23.54
CA PHE A 32 -7.06 -3.18 -22.93
C PHE A 32 -8.27 -2.81 -22.06
N ALA A 33 -8.34 -1.59 -21.53
CA ALA A 33 -9.51 -1.13 -20.79
C ALA A 33 -10.76 -1.04 -21.69
N TYR A 34 -10.59 -0.80 -22.99
CA TYR A 34 -11.68 -0.77 -23.96
C TYR A 34 -12.24 -2.17 -24.25
N TYR A 35 -11.38 -3.19 -24.33
CA TYR A 35 -11.79 -4.56 -24.64
C TYR A 35 -12.27 -5.37 -23.42
N GLY A 36 -11.86 -4.99 -22.20
CA GLY A 36 -12.30 -5.68 -20.99
C GLY A 36 -11.76 -5.07 -19.70
N THR A 37 -12.64 -4.45 -18.93
CA THR A 37 -12.29 -3.78 -17.67
C THR A 37 -11.74 -4.74 -16.60
N LYS A 38 -12.15 -6.01 -16.60
CA LYS A 38 -11.66 -7.02 -15.64
C LYS A 38 -10.19 -7.36 -15.84
N PHE A 39 -9.78 -7.63 -17.09
CA PHE A 39 -8.39 -8.00 -17.38
C PHE A 39 -7.45 -6.81 -17.18
N TRP A 40 -7.86 -5.63 -17.65
CA TRP A 40 -7.13 -4.39 -17.40
C TRP A 40 -6.88 -4.16 -15.92
N ARG A 41 -7.93 -4.31 -15.09
CA ARG A 41 -7.83 -4.09 -13.65
C ARG A 41 -6.90 -5.08 -12.97
N ILE A 42 -6.95 -6.37 -13.32
CA ILE A 42 -6.02 -7.38 -12.77
C ILE A 42 -4.56 -7.04 -13.12
N CYS A 43 -4.29 -6.61 -14.36
CA CYS A 43 -2.95 -6.25 -14.80
C CYS A 43 -2.46 -4.97 -14.12
N ALA A 44 -3.30 -3.94 -14.05
CA ALA A 44 -2.99 -2.67 -13.40
C ALA A 44 -2.74 -2.86 -11.89
N ASP A 45 -3.62 -3.60 -11.19
CA ASP A 45 -3.49 -3.88 -9.76
C ASP A 45 -2.18 -4.62 -9.45
N ARG A 46 -1.74 -5.55 -10.33
CA ARG A 46 -0.44 -6.23 -10.22
C ARG A 46 0.75 -5.30 -10.38
N LEU A 47 0.75 -4.47 -11.42
CA LEU A 47 1.85 -3.55 -11.67
C LEU A 47 1.98 -2.51 -10.55
N VAL A 48 0.85 -1.94 -10.11
CA VAL A 48 0.81 -1.00 -9.00
C VAL A 48 1.25 -1.69 -7.71
N GLY A 49 0.76 -2.90 -7.42
CA GLY A 49 1.17 -3.68 -6.26
C GLY A 49 2.69 -3.90 -6.20
N TYR A 50 3.32 -4.32 -7.30
CA TYR A 50 4.78 -4.45 -7.36
C TYR A 50 5.49 -3.11 -7.20
N TRP A 51 4.98 -2.05 -7.84
CA TRP A 51 5.56 -0.73 -7.70
C TRP A 51 5.52 -0.21 -6.25
N LEU A 52 4.49 -0.53 -5.46
CA LEU A 52 4.38 -0.15 -4.05
C LEU A 52 5.50 -0.72 -3.15
N THR A 53 6.16 -1.81 -3.57
CA THR A 53 7.33 -2.37 -2.86
C THR A 53 8.61 -1.56 -3.09
N PHE A 54 8.70 -0.84 -4.21
CA PHE A 54 9.89 -0.08 -4.61
C PHE A 54 10.24 1.05 -3.61
N PRO A 55 9.28 1.90 -3.16
CA PRO A 55 9.54 2.89 -2.11
C PRO A 55 10.15 2.30 -0.84
N ALA A 56 9.68 1.13 -0.40
CA ALA A 56 10.17 0.49 0.82
C ALA A 56 11.62 0.00 0.65
N ALA A 57 11.93 -0.63 -0.50
CA ALA A 57 13.29 -1.02 -0.85
C ALA A 57 14.23 0.19 -0.97
N LEU A 58 13.72 1.32 -1.48
CA LEU A 58 14.48 2.55 -1.60
C LEU A 58 14.81 3.14 -0.21
N VAL A 59 13.89 3.04 0.76
CA VAL A 59 14.18 3.42 2.16
C VAL A 59 15.30 2.55 2.73
N GLU A 60 15.22 1.24 2.53
CA GLU A 60 16.26 0.28 2.94
C GLU A 60 17.64 0.66 2.39
N ARG A 61 17.68 1.01 1.10
CA ARG A 61 18.94 1.32 0.39
C ARG A 61 19.51 2.69 0.71
N ILE A 62 18.68 3.73 0.79
CA ILE A 62 19.13 5.13 0.97
C ILE A 62 19.43 5.44 2.44
N PHE A 63 18.62 4.91 3.36
CA PHE A 63 18.76 5.19 4.79
C PHE A 63 19.48 4.08 5.56
N GLY A 64 19.77 2.94 4.91
CA GLY A 64 20.46 1.82 5.55
C GLY A 64 19.63 1.16 6.66
N THR A 65 18.31 1.28 6.61
CA THR A 65 17.42 0.63 7.57
C THR A 65 17.39 -0.87 7.32
N ALA A 66 17.42 -1.71 8.35
CA ALA A 66 17.22 -3.14 8.19
C ALA A 66 15.75 -3.52 8.41
N PHE A 67 15.13 -4.18 7.43
CA PHE A 67 13.74 -4.63 7.52
C PHE A 67 13.66 -6.15 7.70
N HIS A 68 13.19 -6.59 8.86
CA HIS A 68 13.05 -8.00 9.23
C HIS A 68 11.58 -8.38 9.43
N VAL A 69 11.18 -9.53 8.90
CA VAL A 69 9.84 -10.09 9.02
C VAL A 69 9.98 -11.45 9.68
N THR A 70 9.25 -11.67 10.78
CA THR A 70 9.28 -12.89 11.57
C THR A 70 7.87 -13.35 11.91
N GLY A 71 7.71 -14.65 12.11
CA GLY A 71 6.43 -15.27 12.47
C GLY A 71 5.86 -16.09 11.33
N ASP A 72 4.59 -16.48 11.49
CA ASP A 72 3.89 -17.33 10.53
C ASP A 72 3.53 -16.57 9.25
N LEU A 73 3.53 -17.30 8.13
CA LEU A 73 3.17 -16.77 6.83
C LEU A 73 1.65 -16.65 6.70
N ILE A 74 1.19 -15.60 6.01
CA ILE A 74 -0.22 -15.43 5.69
C ILE A 74 -0.59 -16.38 4.54
N LEU A 75 -1.49 -17.32 4.82
CA LEU A 75 -2.02 -18.23 3.81
C LEU A 75 -2.97 -17.48 2.87
N ARG A 76 -2.74 -17.60 1.56
CA ARG A 76 -3.59 -16.97 0.53
C ARG A 76 -5.01 -17.47 0.48
N ASP A 77 -5.20 -18.75 0.79
CA ASP A 77 -6.48 -19.41 0.61
C ASP A 77 -7.47 -19.07 1.73
N GLN A 78 -7.03 -18.34 2.75
CA GLN A 78 -7.81 -18.00 3.93
C GLN A 78 -7.89 -16.47 4.13
N PRO A 79 -9.06 -15.93 4.51
CA PRO A 79 -9.18 -14.52 4.82
C PRO A 79 -8.36 -14.17 6.08
N ALA A 80 -7.51 -13.15 5.99
CA ALA A 80 -6.70 -12.66 7.10
C ALA A 80 -7.00 -11.18 7.40
N LEU A 81 -7.03 -10.83 8.69
CA LEU A 81 -7.13 -9.44 9.14
C LEU A 81 -5.79 -8.99 9.70
N ILE A 82 -5.17 -8.00 9.05
CA ILE A 82 -3.91 -7.42 9.50
C ILE A 82 -4.21 -6.21 10.37
N ILE A 83 -3.74 -6.24 11.62
CA ILE A 83 -3.80 -5.11 12.55
C ILE A 83 -2.36 -4.66 12.81
N MET A 84 -2.06 -3.41 12.50
CA MET A 84 -0.74 -2.83 12.72
C MET A 84 -0.83 -1.59 13.59
N ASN A 85 0.22 -1.38 14.39
CA ASN A 85 0.41 -0.14 15.10
C ASN A 85 0.88 0.93 14.11
N HIS A 86 0.07 1.96 13.86
CA HIS A 86 0.37 3.04 12.92
C HIS A 86 1.03 4.23 13.64
N ARG A 87 2.33 4.12 13.93
CA ARG A 87 3.10 5.17 14.62
C ARG A 87 3.63 6.20 13.62
N THR A 88 3.95 5.81 12.39
CA THR A 88 4.51 6.72 11.38
C THR A 88 3.75 6.64 10.06
N ARG A 89 3.78 7.73 9.30
CA ARG A 89 3.15 7.77 7.96
C ARG A 89 3.80 6.80 6.95
N LEU A 90 5.02 6.31 7.25
CA LEU A 90 5.76 5.39 6.40
C LEU A 90 5.43 3.92 6.67
N ASP A 91 4.64 3.62 7.71
CA ASP A 91 4.33 2.23 8.09
C ASP A 91 3.67 1.44 6.96
N TRP A 92 2.90 2.12 6.10
CA TRP A 92 2.30 1.53 4.89
C TRP A 92 3.34 0.97 3.93
N LEU A 93 4.50 1.63 3.78
CA LEU A 93 5.57 1.15 2.89
C LEU A 93 6.11 -0.19 3.39
N PHE A 94 6.26 -0.35 4.70
CA PHE A 94 6.77 -1.57 5.31
C PHE A 94 5.74 -2.71 5.27
N LEU A 95 4.44 -2.40 5.31
CA LEU A 95 3.38 -3.39 5.09
C LEU A 95 3.54 -4.09 3.74
N TRP A 96 3.64 -3.34 2.64
CA TRP A 96 3.74 -3.93 1.31
C TRP A 96 5.02 -4.76 1.13
N ASN A 97 6.14 -4.34 1.73
CA ASN A 97 7.35 -5.15 1.74
C ASN A 97 7.18 -6.45 2.55
N ALA A 98 6.47 -6.40 3.69
CA ALA A 98 6.14 -7.59 4.47
C ALA A 98 5.31 -8.58 3.64
N LEU A 99 4.25 -8.09 2.98
CA LEU A 99 3.39 -8.90 2.12
C LEU A 99 4.15 -9.51 0.95
N TYR A 100 5.05 -8.74 0.32
CA TYR A 100 5.89 -9.24 -0.77
C TYR A 100 6.84 -10.35 -0.32
N LYS A 101 7.50 -10.19 0.85
CA LYS A 101 8.38 -11.21 1.42
C LYS A 101 7.65 -12.50 1.79
N MET A 102 6.40 -12.39 2.23
CA MET A 102 5.56 -13.56 2.54
C MET A 102 5.09 -14.24 1.25
N ASP A 103 4.37 -13.50 0.39
CA ASP A 103 3.89 -14.03 -0.88
C ASP A 103 3.45 -12.89 -1.85
N PRO A 104 4.04 -12.73 -3.05
CA PRO A 104 3.87 -11.53 -3.90
C PRO A 104 2.45 -11.15 -4.36
N LEU A 105 1.61 -12.09 -4.80
CA LEU A 105 0.18 -11.87 -5.08
C LEU A 105 -0.66 -11.42 -3.86
N LEU A 106 -0.18 -11.47 -2.61
CA LEU A 106 -0.93 -10.91 -1.47
C LEU A 106 -1.14 -9.40 -1.65
N LEU A 107 -0.20 -8.73 -2.33
CA LEU A 107 -0.31 -7.32 -2.73
C LEU A 107 -1.53 -7.04 -3.61
N THR A 108 -2.00 -8.03 -4.36
CA THR A 108 -3.14 -7.88 -5.29
C THR A 108 -4.48 -8.22 -4.63
N THR A 109 -4.45 -8.92 -3.51
CA THR A 109 -5.64 -9.35 -2.77
C THR A 109 -5.95 -8.45 -1.56
N GLU A 110 -4.99 -7.62 -1.15
CA GLU A 110 -5.14 -6.69 -0.04
C GLU A 110 -6.29 -5.70 -0.27
N LYS A 111 -7.11 -5.49 0.76
CA LYS A 111 -8.14 -4.44 0.76
C LYS A 111 -8.01 -3.61 2.02
N ILE A 112 -7.69 -2.33 1.84
CA ILE A 112 -7.56 -1.37 2.93
C ILE A 112 -8.92 -0.71 3.16
N SER A 113 -9.51 -0.94 4.33
CA SER A 113 -10.73 -0.24 4.74
C SER A 113 -10.36 0.95 5.63
N LEU A 114 -10.60 2.16 5.15
CA LEU A 114 -10.46 3.37 5.94
C LEU A 114 -11.77 3.66 6.67
N LYS A 115 -11.67 4.03 7.95
CA LYS A 115 -12.83 4.47 8.72
C LYS A 115 -13.41 5.73 8.08
N ALA A 116 -14.70 5.69 7.73
CA ALA A 116 -15.39 6.86 7.20
C ALA A 116 -15.30 8.03 8.21
N PRO A 117 -15.11 9.28 7.74
CA PRO A 117 -15.16 10.43 8.61
C PRO A 117 -16.54 10.48 9.29
N LYS A 118 -16.54 10.54 10.62
CA LYS A 118 -17.78 10.71 11.37
C LYS A 118 -18.39 12.05 10.97
N LYS A 119 -19.54 12.04 10.29
CA LYS A 119 -20.37 13.24 10.16
C LYS A 119 -20.74 13.67 11.59
N ALA A 120 -20.52 14.95 11.92
CA ALA A 120 -20.76 15.54 13.25
C ALA A 120 -22.23 15.52 13.69
N ASN A 121 -23.14 15.00 12.88
CA ASN A 121 -24.55 14.83 13.21
C ASN A 121 -24.84 13.36 13.52
N SER A 122 -24.41 12.90 14.70
CA SER A 122 -25.00 11.71 15.33
C SER A 122 -26.04 12.20 16.34
N PRO A 123 -27.32 11.81 16.22
CA PRO A 123 -28.32 12.15 17.23
C PRO A 123 -27.86 11.59 18.58
N LYS A 124 -27.91 12.44 19.62
CA LYS A 124 -27.59 12.05 21.00
C LYS A 124 -28.35 10.76 21.32
N ARG A 125 -27.61 9.72 21.72
CA ARG A 125 -28.15 8.45 22.24
C ARG A 125 -29.15 8.81 23.35
N GLN A 126 -30.44 8.58 23.13
CA GLN A 126 -31.43 8.75 24.20
C GLN A 126 -31.09 7.76 25.33
N PRO A 127 -31.21 8.18 26.60
CA PRO A 127 -30.95 7.28 27.72
C PRO A 127 -31.95 6.12 27.66
N ILE A 128 -31.41 4.91 27.80
CA ILE A 128 -32.19 3.68 27.93
C ILE A 128 -33.08 3.87 29.16
N LYS A 129 -34.39 3.98 28.95
CA LYS A 129 -35.36 3.89 30.05
C LYS A 129 -35.37 2.42 30.46
N ASN A 130 -34.80 2.13 31.63
CA ASN A 130 -35.00 0.84 32.27
C ASN A 130 -36.50 0.70 32.58
N CYS A 131 -37.09 -0.38 32.10
CA CYS A 131 -38.39 -0.85 32.53
C CYS A 131 -38.21 -1.77 33.74
#